data_AF-A0A1E3QZR3-F1
#
_entry.id   AF-A0A1E3QZR3-F1
#
_cell.length_a   1.000
_cell.length_b   1.000
_cell.length_c   1.000
_cell.angle_alpha   90.00
_cell.angle_beta   90.00
_cell.angle_gamma   90.00
#
_symmetry.space_group_name_H-M   'P 1'
#
loop_
_entity.id
_entity.type
_entity.pdbx_description
1 polymer ?
#
loop_
_entity_poly.entity_id
_entity_poly.type
_entity_poly.pdbx_seq_one_letter_code
_entity_poly.pdbx_strand_id
1 'polypeptide(L)'
;MPRRPNIDAIEFLKGRVYLGAYEHTPQNTHEAVYFTVEKTLPYNPFHLDFGPLHIGQLYRFAVQLHHILNDDANQGKAVVLYSSTDARARANAACLLAGYMVLVQSWAPHQVLQPLAQCDAPFMPFRDAGYSHADFEMTIQDVVYGLWRAKERNMLDLTSFNLEEYERYERVDQGDFNCVSKDFIAFASPQQSRPGAALNEPFRNVLEYFTSNDVQLVVRLNSHLYDAVEFTKRGIQHIDMIFDDGTCPTMEYVHQFVGAAETVIHNGGKIAVHCKAGLGRTGCLIGAHLIYTHGFTANECIAYMRMVRPGMVVGPQQHWLYLHQNEFRNWRHTMCLDNVGDPFIGGLFPLVSYEDFKKRMRALRKQKDAAEQQAREAHELMMNDENYMENTAEITFTPVRRRVLGAQMQFTQKAVPSQSPIQPRKNSPTRVSHSDSQYAMNNSDHEDYDVNEILASPQKRIGSNASYVEEGTPQRAASEFTSTPRRSANLTGSPPHGKVLRSITNPHEGISLTRTKTTTTTTTFVASPPGSESYKDALPKRTASTAASRMKNRLVSNQVSDRVPSGGIRKVSQGRR
;
A
#
# COMPACT_ATOMS: atom_id res chain seq x y z
N MET A 1 0.85 -20.50 45.97
CA MET A 1 1.14 -19.72 44.75
C MET A 1 2.19 -18.68 45.10
N PRO A 2 3.11 -18.30 44.18
CA PRO A 2 3.94 -17.12 44.39
C PRO A 2 3.04 -15.88 44.57
N ARG A 3 3.53 -14.90 45.34
CA ARG A 3 2.87 -13.58 45.41
C ARG A 3 2.93 -12.93 44.03
N ARG A 4 1.93 -12.11 43.68
CA ARG A 4 2.08 -11.20 42.54
C ARG A 4 3.13 -10.15 42.92
N PRO A 5 4.18 -9.92 42.13
CA PRO A 5 5.03 -8.76 42.35
C PRO A 5 4.21 -7.50 42.10
N ASN A 6 4.33 -6.49 42.98
CA ASN A 6 3.54 -5.27 42.88
C ASN A 6 4.21 -4.27 41.93
N ILE A 7 4.20 -4.59 40.63
CA ILE A 7 4.80 -3.79 39.56
C ILE A 7 3.73 -2.89 38.96
N ASP A 8 3.98 -1.58 38.97
CA ASP A 8 3.16 -0.60 38.26
C ASP A 8 3.54 -0.62 36.76
N ALA A 9 2.94 -1.56 36.02
CA ALA A 9 3.20 -1.84 34.62
C ALA A 9 2.08 -2.68 33.99
N ILE A 10 1.96 -2.62 32.66
CA ILE A 10 1.03 -3.45 31.87
C ILE A 10 1.54 -4.91 31.86
N GLU A 11 0.72 -5.86 32.33
CA GLU A 11 1.04 -7.29 32.35
C GLU A 11 0.83 -7.93 30.96
N PHE A 12 1.92 -8.28 30.26
CA PHE A 12 1.87 -9.04 29.01
C PHE A 12 1.90 -10.55 29.27
N LEU A 13 2.84 -11.01 30.09
CA LEU A 13 2.94 -12.41 30.50
C LEU A 13 3.13 -12.47 32.02
N LYS A 14 2.10 -12.95 32.71
CA LYS A 14 1.97 -12.97 34.16
C LYS A 14 3.21 -13.48 34.89
N GLY A 15 3.82 -12.62 35.70
CA GLY A 15 5.02 -12.91 36.48
C GLY A 15 6.31 -13.03 35.65
N ARG A 16 6.31 -12.63 34.37
CA ARG A 16 7.47 -12.78 33.47
C ARG A 16 7.75 -11.61 32.53
N VAL A 17 6.73 -10.99 31.92
CA VAL A 17 6.90 -9.89 30.95
C VAL A 17 5.90 -8.78 31.21
N TYR A 18 6.43 -7.58 31.44
CA TYR A 18 5.67 -6.36 31.73
C TYR A 18 6.16 -5.18 30.87
N LEU A 19 5.27 -4.22 30.64
CA LEU A 19 5.55 -2.97 29.91
C LEU A 19 5.26 -1.77 30.81
N GLY A 20 6.30 -1.02 31.19
CA GLY A 20 6.22 0.16 32.06
C GLY A 20 6.49 1.49 31.33
N ALA A 21 6.15 2.60 31.97
CA ALA A 21 6.50 3.96 31.54
C ALA A 21 6.89 4.79 32.76
N TYR A 22 8.14 5.28 32.81
CA TYR A 22 8.73 5.88 34.01
C TYR A 22 9.53 7.15 33.67
N GLU A 23 9.42 8.18 34.52
CA GLU A 23 10.18 9.44 34.37
C GLU A 23 11.64 9.32 34.86
N HIS A 24 11.93 8.31 35.67
CA HIS A 24 13.23 8.02 36.25
C HIS A 24 13.72 6.64 35.81
N THR A 25 15.01 6.35 36.04
CA THR A 25 15.56 5.00 35.83
C THR A 25 15.16 4.12 37.02
N PRO A 26 14.28 3.11 36.85
CA PRO A 26 13.92 2.18 37.92
C PRO A 26 15.12 1.32 38.32
N GLN A 27 15.17 0.90 39.59
CA GLN A 27 16.20 0.02 40.11
C GLN A 27 15.76 -1.45 40.09
N ASN A 28 16.67 -2.35 39.72
CA ASN A 28 16.43 -3.79 39.77
C ASN A 28 16.19 -4.28 41.20
N THR A 29 15.24 -5.20 41.36
CA THR A 29 14.87 -5.77 42.67
C THR A 29 15.08 -7.28 42.69
N HIS A 30 14.77 -7.91 43.82
CA HIS A 30 14.74 -9.37 43.92
C HIS A 30 13.60 -10.02 43.10
N GLU A 31 12.55 -9.27 42.76
CA GLU A 31 11.37 -9.78 42.03
C GLU A 31 11.33 -9.35 40.55
N ALA A 32 11.99 -8.23 40.19
CA ALA A 32 11.92 -7.65 38.85
C ALA A 32 13.28 -7.10 38.35
N VAL A 33 13.53 -7.27 37.05
CA VAL A 33 14.63 -6.65 36.30
C VAL A 33 14.05 -5.70 35.26
N TYR A 34 14.57 -4.47 35.19
CA TYR A 34 14.10 -3.40 34.32
C TYR A 34 15.11 -3.12 33.21
N PHE A 35 14.63 -2.95 31.98
CA PHE A 35 15.46 -2.52 30.86
C PHE A 35 14.68 -1.62 29.88
N THR A 36 15.41 -0.80 29.13
CA THR A 36 14.86 0.06 28.08
C THR A 36 15.74 -0.02 26.84
N VAL A 37 15.14 0.27 25.68
CA VAL A 37 15.83 0.38 24.39
C VAL A 37 15.77 1.79 23.79
N GLU A 38 15.16 2.75 24.47
CA GLU A 38 14.91 4.12 23.98
C GLU A 38 16.19 4.87 23.59
N LYS A 39 17.34 4.50 24.16
CA LYS A 39 18.67 5.05 23.84
C LYS A 39 19.53 4.15 22.97
N THR A 40 19.15 2.89 22.74
CA THR A 40 19.93 1.91 21.97
C THR A 40 19.35 1.64 20.59
N LEU A 41 18.03 1.82 20.42
CA LEU A 41 17.29 1.65 19.16
C LEU A 41 16.52 2.94 18.83
N PRO A 42 17.20 4.06 18.54
CA PRO A 42 16.55 5.32 18.18
C PRO A 42 15.87 5.21 16.81
N TYR A 43 14.66 5.75 16.68
CA TYR A 43 14.06 5.99 15.37
C TYR A 43 14.79 7.14 14.67
N ASN A 44 15.04 7.01 13.37
CA ASN A 44 15.64 8.06 12.54
C ASN A 44 14.51 8.79 11.77
N PRO A 45 14.03 9.96 12.22
CA PRO A 45 12.91 10.64 11.60
C PRO A 45 13.30 11.33 10.29
N PHE A 46 12.41 11.29 9.31
CA PHE A 46 12.54 12.12 8.10
C PHE A 46 12.11 13.57 8.36
N HIS A 47 11.07 13.77 9.18
CA HIS A 47 10.55 15.09 9.54
C HIS A 47 9.91 15.13 10.95
N LEU A 48 8.70 14.57 11.09
CA LEU A 48 7.89 14.57 12.33
C LEU A 48 7.27 13.20 12.66
N ASP A 49 7.41 12.25 11.74
CA ASP A 49 7.38 10.82 11.98
C ASP A 49 8.28 10.42 13.15
N PHE A 50 7.87 9.40 13.90
CA PHE A 50 8.57 8.96 15.12
C PHE A 50 8.64 7.42 15.25
N GLY A 51 8.03 6.69 14.33
CA GLY A 51 7.81 5.26 14.41
C GLY A 51 6.80 4.75 13.36
N PRO A 52 6.46 3.46 13.39
CA PRO A 52 6.96 2.44 14.32
C PRO A 52 8.45 2.12 14.11
N LEU A 53 9.08 1.50 15.12
CA LEU A 53 10.45 0.98 15.03
C LEU A 53 10.51 -0.19 14.03
N HIS A 54 11.51 -0.18 13.13
CA HIS A 54 11.56 -1.09 11.99
C HIS A 54 12.12 -2.49 12.33
N ILE A 55 12.02 -3.43 11.38
CA ILE A 55 12.29 -4.85 11.62
C ILE A 55 13.72 -5.15 12.11
N GLY A 56 14.74 -4.42 11.64
CA GLY A 56 16.11 -4.54 12.17
C GLY A 56 16.18 -4.22 13.67
N GLN A 57 15.43 -3.19 14.12
CA GLN A 57 15.31 -2.82 15.53
C GLN A 57 14.51 -3.87 16.32
N LEU A 58 13.44 -4.44 15.74
CA LEU A 58 12.70 -5.56 16.33
C LEU A 58 13.59 -6.80 16.53
N TYR A 59 14.45 -7.11 15.57
CA TYR A 59 15.42 -8.20 15.68
C TYR A 59 16.45 -7.93 16.79
N ARG A 60 17.05 -6.73 16.83
CA ARG A 60 17.97 -6.34 17.91
C ARG A 60 17.32 -6.37 19.29
N PHE A 61 16.07 -5.92 19.39
CA PHE A 61 15.26 -6.02 20.61
C PHE A 61 15.03 -7.47 21.03
N ALA A 62 14.69 -8.37 20.10
CA ALA A 62 14.50 -9.79 20.38
C ALA A 62 15.79 -10.42 20.93
N VAL A 63 16.95 -10.12 20.36
CA VAL A 63 18.26 -10.58 20.86
C VAL A 63 18.53 -10.05 22.28
N GLN A 64 18.29 -8.76 22.54
CA GLN A 64 18.49 -8.16 23.86
C GLN A 64 17.53 -8.76 24.91
N LEU A 65 16.26 -8.95 24.56
CA LEU A 65 15.25 -9.55 25.43
C LEU A 65 15.56 -11.03 25.73
N HIS A 66 15.96 -11.82 24.73
CA HIS A 66 16.41 -13.20 24.94
C HIS A 66 17.64 -13.28 25.85
N HIS A 67 18.61 -12.37 25.70
CA HIS A 67 19.79 -12.32 26.58
C HIS A 67 19.40 -12.06 28.05
N ILE A 68 18.48 -11.11 28.30
CA ILE A 68 18.00 -10.79 29.66
C ILE A 68 17.16 -11.93 30.25
N LEU A 69 16.34 -12.62 29.44
CA LEU A 69 15.51 -13.75 29.86
C LEU A 69 16.30 -15.02 30.19
N ASN A 70 17.44 -15.22 29.52
CA ASN A 70 18.31 -16.39 29.66
C ASN A 70 19.49 -16.19 30.63
N ASP A 71 19.65 -14.99 31.19
CA ASP A 71 20.64 -14.68 32.23
C ASP A 71 20.26 -15.37 33.57
N ASP A 72 21.19 -16.16 34.11
CA ASP A 72 21.02 -16.89 35.37
C ASP A 72 20.70 -15.96 36.55
N ALA A 73 21.22 -14.72 36.54
CA ALA A 73 20.90 -13.72 37.56
C ALA A 73 19.44 -13.23 37.51
N ASN A 74 18.68 -13.56 36.45
CA ASN A 74 17.28 -13.18 36.27
C ASN A 74 16.30 -14.38 36.35
N GLN A 75 16.78 -15.58 36.69
CA GLN A 75 15.89 -16.71 36.97
C GLN A 75 14.87 -16.36 38.07
N GLY A 76 13.61 -16.68 37.82
CA GLY A 76 12.49 -16.39 38.74
C GLY A 76 12.01 -14.93 38.78
N LYS A 77 12.71 -13.98 38.15
CA LYS A 77 12.28 -12.57 38.07
C LYS A 77 11.28 -12.31 36.94
N ALA A 78 10.49 -11.26 37.12
CA ALA A 78 9.77 -10.59 36.04
C ALA A 78 10.70 -9.65 35.26
N VAL A 79 10.62 -9.67 33.93
CA VAL A 79 11.31 -8.72 33.05
C VAL A 79 10.35 -7.58 32.72
N VAL A 80 10.79 -6.34 32.96
CA VAL A 80 10.03 -5.12 32.67
C VAL A 80 10.74 -4.34 31.57
N LEU A 81 10.16 -4.34 30.37
CA LEU A 81 10.53 -3.36 29.35
C LEU A 81 9.92 -2.02 29.75
N TYR A 82 10.66 -0.92 29.69
CA TYR A 82 10.12 0.41 29.94
C TYR A 82 10.59 1.47 28.93
N SER A 83 9.84 2.57 28.91
CA SER A 83 10.12 3.81 28.17
C SER A 83 9.90 5.01 29.08
N SER A 84 10.27 6.21 28.61
CA SER A 84 9.86 7.49 29.21
C SER A 84 8.33 7.68 29.15
N THR A 85 7.82 8.70 29.83
CA THR A 85 6.38 9.00 29.85
C THR A 85 5.85 9.64 28.56
N ASP A 86 6.70 9.97 27.58
CA ASP A 86 6.25 10.55 26.30
C ASP A 86 5.39 9.56 25.49
N ALA A 87 4.29 10.06 24.94
CA ALA A 87 3.31 9.23 24.24
C ALA A 87 3.85 8.54 22.97
N ARG A 88 4.92 9.06 22.35
CA ARG A 88 5.60 8.43 21.19
C ARG A 88 6.57 7.33 21.65
N ALA A 89 7.35 7.59 22.70
CA ALA A 89 8.23 6.59 23.30
C ALA A 89 7.44 5.37 23.79
N ARG A 90 6.32 5.62 24.49
CA ARG A 90 5.34 4.60 24.91
C ARG A 90 4.76 3.83 23.73
N ALA A 91 4.35 4.52 22.66
CA ALA A 91 3.79 3.88 21.46
C ALA A 91 4.81 2.96 20.77
N ASN A 92 6.06 3.41 20.62
CA ASN A 92 7.16 2.62 20.07
C ASN A 92 7.46 1.39 20.93
N ALA A 93 7.60 1.53 22.24
CA ALA A 93 7.89 0.41 23.14
C ALA A 93 6.76 -0.63 23.17
N ALA A 94 5.50 -0.18 23.19
CA ALA A 94 4.32 -1.05 23.12
C ALA A 94 4.24 -1.79 21.78
N CYS A 95 4.46 -1.10 20.66
CA CYS A 95 4.42 -1.66 19.32
C CYS A 95 5.56 -2.68 19.08
N LEU A 96 6.77 -2.37 19.54
CA LEU A 96 7.94 -3.25 19.48
C LEU A 96 7.71 -4.57 20.24
N LEU A 97 7.17 -4.49 21.46
CA LEU A 97 6.85 -5.67 22.27
C LEU A 97 5.71 -6.50 21.65
N ALA A 98 4.66 -5.85 21.15
CA ALA A 98 3.55 -6.54 20.47
C ALA A 98 4.01 -7.23 19.17
N GLY A 99 4.84 -6.56 18.37
CA GLY A 99 5.45 -7.13 17.15
C GLY A 99 6.34 -8.34 17.45
N TYR A 100 7.16 -8.28 18.49
CA TYR A 100 7.93 -9.43 18.98
C TYR A 100 7.03 -10.62 19.37
N MET A 101 5.93 -10.36 20.09
CA MET A 101 5.00 -11.42 20.49
C MET A 101 4.29 -12.07 19.29
N VAL A 102 3.93 -11.30 18.26
CA VAL A 102 3.35 -11.82 17.01
C VAL A 102 4.37 -12.62 16.20
N LEU A 103 5.55 -12.07 15.97
CA LEU A 103 6.53 -12.66 15.05
C LEU A 103 7.29 -13.82 15.69
N VAL A 104 7.85 -13.64 16.88
CA VAL A 104 8.68 -14.65 17.57
C VAL A 104 7.81 -15.62 18.37
N GLN A 105 6.93 -15.11 19.24
CA GLN A 105 6.13 -15.96 20.13
C GLN A 105 4.85 -16.51 19.47
N SER A 106 4.54 -16.10 18.24
CA SER A 106 3.37 -16.55 17.46
C SER A 106 2.02 -16.31 18.13
N TRP A 107 1.89 -15.20 18.86
CA TRP A 107 0.61 -14.76 19.43
C TRP A 107 -0.30 -14.14 18.35
N ALA A 108 -1.59 -14.37 18.47
CA ALA A 108 -2.60 -13.74 17.61
C ALA A 108 -2.81 -12.26 17.99
N PRO A 109 -3.18 -11.38 17.03
CA PRO A 109 -3.40 -9.94 17.26
C PRO A 109 -4.23 -9.59 18.50
N HIS A 110 -5.34 -10.28 18.73
CA HIS A 110 -6.22 -10.01 19.87
C HIS A 110 -5.56 -10.31 21.24
N GLN A 111 -4.55 -11.18 21.30
CA GLN A 111 -3.83 -11.52 22.53
C GLN A 111 -2.83 -10.43 22.92
N VAL A 112 -2.13 -9.84 21.93
CA VAL A 112 -1.14 -8.78 22.17
C VAL A 112 -1.77 -7.39 22.32
N LEU A 113 -2.99 -7.20 21.79
CA LEU A 113 -3.75 -5.96 21.93
C LEU A 113 -4.57 -5.89 23.21
N GLN A 114 -4.96 -7.03 23.81
CA GLN A 114 -5.74 -7.03 25.06
C GLN A 114 -5.07 -6.25 26.22
N PRO A 115 -3.75 -6.36 26.49
CA PRO A 115 -3.08 -5.57 27.52
C PRO A 115 -2.94 -4.07 27.18
N LEU A 116 -3.00 -3.72 25.89
CA LEU A 116 -2.83 -2.35 25.38
C LEU A 116 -4.17 -1.60 25.20
N ALA A 117 -5.30 -2.29 25.33
CA ALA A 117 -6.62 -1.72 25.15
C ALA A 117 -7.04 -0.88 26.36
N GLN A 118 -7.55 0.33 26.10
CA GLN A 118 -8.06 1.25 27.13
C GLN A 118 -7.02 1.65 28.21
N CYS A 119 -5.73 1.66 27.90
CA CYS A 119 -4.71 2.24 28.77
C CYS A 119 -4.98 3.74 28.97
N ASP A 120 -5.04 4.18 30.23
CA ASP A 120 -5.13 5.61 30.56
C ASP A 120 -3.82 6.32 30.19
N ALA A 121 -3.94 7.58 29.79
CA ALA A 121 -3.06 8.27 28.84
C ALA A 121 -2.80 7.41 27.57
N PRO A 122 -3.55 7.60 26.46
CA PRO A 122 -3.41 6.76 25.28
C PRO A 122 -2.00 6.82 24.64
N PHE A 123 -1.70 5.82 23.81
CA PHE A 123 -0.51 5.82 22.96
C PHE A 123 -0.69 6.81 21.80
N MET A 124 0.39 7.50 21.40
CA MET A 124 0.36 8.39 20.23
C MET A 124 0.20 7.56 18.94
N PRO A 125 -0.78 7.85 18.06
CA PRO A 125 -0.86 7.23 16.74
C PRO A 125 0.34 7.59 15.85
N PHE A 126 0.75 6.66 14.99
CA PHE A 126 1.84 6.87 14.04
C PHE A 126 1.37 7.73 12.86
N ARG A 127 2.09 8.83 12.60
CA ARG A 127 1.88 9.72 11.46
C ARG A 127 2.81 9.39 10.29
N ASP A 128 2.70 10.16 9.21
CA ASP A 128 3.57 10.07 8.04
C ASP A 128 4.85 10.91 8.13
N ALA A 129 5.76 10.67 7.19
CA ALA A 129 7.04 11.36 7.00
C ALA A 129 6.94 12.67 6.18
N GLY A 130 5.73 13.14 5.87
CA GLY A 130 5.50 14.32 5.05
C GLY A 130 5.76 15.64 5.77
N TYR A 131 6.01 16.70 4.98
CA TYR A 131 6.16 18.07 5.46
C TYR A 131 4.83 18.74 5.84
N SER A 132 3.71 18.20 5.36
CA SER A 132 2.36 18.66 5.69
C SER A 132 1.98 18.38 7.15
N HIS A 133 0.91 19.02 7.61
CA HIS A 133 0.18 18.58 8.79
C HIS A 133 -0.34 17.15 8.56
N ALA A 134 -0.34 16.32 9.61
CA ALA A 134 -0.88 14.96 9.53
C ALA A 134 -2.42 15.04 9.51
N ASP A 135 -3.02 14.37 8.53
CA ASP A 135 -4.47 14.21 8.34
C ASP A 135 -4.89 12.72 8.28
N PHE A 136 -3.92 11.81 8.42
CA PHE A 136 -4.08 10.36 8.46
C PHE A 136 -3.19 9.79 9.56
N GLU A 137 -3.73 8.86 10.35
CA GLU A 137 -3.06 8.26 11.50
C GLU A 137 -3.21 6.74 11.51
N MET A 138 -2.22 6.07 12.07
CA MET A 138 -2.08 4.61 12.06
C MET A 138 -1.83 4.09 13.48
N THR A 139 -2.56 3.06 13.90
CA THR A 139 -2.55 2.57 15.29
C THR A 139 -1.60 1.40 15.50
N ILE A 140 -1.31 1.08 16.77
CA ILE A 140 -0.59 -0.17 17.13
C ILE A 140 -1.36 -1.41 16.63
N GLN A 141 -2.70 -1.36 16.61
CA GLN A 141 -3.53 -2.43 16.05
C GLN A 141 -3.24 -2.66 14.56
N ASP A 142 -3.13 -1.60 13.76
CA ASP A 142 -2.82 -1.71 12.33
C ASP A 142 -1.45 -2.33 12.08
N VAL A 143 -0.44 -1.97 12.89
CA VAL A 143 0.91 -2.58 12.83
C VAL A 143 0.87 -4.05 13.24
N VAL A 144 0.19 -4.39 14.33
CA VAL A 144 0.04 -5.77 14.80
C VAL A 144 -0.64 -6.66 13.76
N TYR A 145 -1.74 -6.21 13.14
CA TYR A 145 -2.42 -6.97 12.10
C TYR A 145 -1.62 -7.01 10.78
N GLY A 146 -0.90 -5.94 10.42
CA GLY A 146 -0.01 -5.92 9.26
C GLY A 146 1.15 -6.92 9.38
N LEU A 147 1.85 -6.91 10.52
CA LEU A 147 2.93 -7.87 10.81
C LEU A 147 2.41 -9.32 10.87
N TRP A 148 1.26 -9.54 11.52
CA TRP A 148 0.63 -10.85 11.57
C TRP A 148 0.27 -11.34 10.16
N ARG A 149 -0.45 -10.55 9.36
CA ARG A 149 -0.85 -10.94 8.00
C ARG A 149 0.35 -11.18 7.10
N ALA A 150 1.42 -10.39 7.21
CA ALA A 150 2.64 -10.62 6.44
C ALA A 150 3.32 -11.96 6.78
N LYS A 151 3.34 -12.34 8.06
CA LYS A 151 3.81 -13.65 8.53
C LYS A 151 2.93 -14.80 8.00
N GLU A 152 1.61 -14.72 8.16
CA GLU A 152 0.66 -15.73 7.64
C GLU A 152 0.69 -15.87 6.10
N ARG A 153 1.21 -14.86 5.40
CA ARG A 153 1.39 -14.86 3.93
C ARG A 153 2.80 -15.27 3.49
N ASN A 154 3.68 -15.66 4.42
CA ASN A 154 5.10 -15.98 4.18
C ASN A 154 5.87 -14.84 3.47
N MET A 155 5.48 -13.60 3.74
CA MET A 155 6.19 -12.39 3.30
C MET A 155 7.24 -11.93 4.32
N LEU A 156 7.17 -12.45 5.54
CA LEU A 156 8.03 -12.07 6.65
C LEU A 156 8.36 -13.29 7.51
N ASP A 157 9.65 -13.63 7.56
CA ASP A 157 10.21 -14.66 8.42
C ASP A 157 11.44 -14.09 9.14
N LEU A 158 11.51 -14.25 10.47
CA LEU A 158 12.65 -13.82 11.28
C LEU A 158 13.76 -14.88 11.38
N THR A 159 13.53 -16.12 10.93
CA THR A 159 14.53 -17.20 10.99
C THR A 159 15.52 -17.14 9.84
N SER A 160 15.11 -16.64 8.67
CA SER A 160 15.96 -16.31 7.52
C SER A 160 16.36 -14.83 7.42
N PHE A 161 15.90 -13.97 8.33
CA PHE A 161 16.17 -12.52 8.28
C PHE A 161 17.65 -12.19 8.55
N ASN A 162 18.32 -11.62 7.54
CA ASN A 162 19.71 -11.18 7.64
C ASN A 162 19.81 -9.70 8.08
N LEU A 163 20.11 -9.48 9.37
CA LEU A 163 20.26 -8.15 9.95
C LEU A 163 21.41 -7.34 9.30
N GLU A 164 22.56 -7.96 9.04
CA GLU A 164 23.74 -7.26 8.52
C GLU A 164 23.53 -6.76 7.09
N GLU A 165 22.79 -7.53 6.29
CA GLU A 165 22.39 -7.16 4.92
C GLU A 165 21.35 -6.05 4.91
N TYR A 166 20.35 -6.14 5.80
CA TYR A 166 19.32 -5.12 5.97
C TYR A 166 19.92 -3.75 6.37
N GLU A 167 20.74 -3.73 7.44
CA GLU A 167 21.43 -2.51 7.92
C GLU A 167 22.58 -2.05 7.01
N ARG A 168 23.01 -2.90 6.07
CA ARG A 168 23.89 -2.48 4.98
C ARG A 168 23.11 -1.68 3.95
N TYR A 169 22.09 -2.27 3.36
CA TYR A 169 21.46 -1.71 2.16
C TYR A 169 20.42 -0.61 2.41
N GLU A 170 19.91 -0.46 3.65
CA GLU A 170 19.10 0.72 4.02
C GLU A 170 19.90 2.04 3.96
N ARG A 171 21.23 2.00 3.89
CA ARG A 171 22.07 3.20 3.87
C ARG A 171 22.24 3.79 2.48
N VAL A 172 22.26 5.13 2.44
CA VAL A 172 22.48 5.93 1.22
C VAL A 172 23.83 5.67 0.54
N ASP A 173 24.87 5.28 1.29
CA ASP A 173 26.18 4.90 0.71
C ASP A 173 26.17 3.50 0.04
N GLN A 174 25.18 2.65 0.36
CA GLN A 174 25.09 1.28 -0.17
C GLN A 174 23.95 1.09 -1.18
N GLY A 175 22.99 2.02 -1.25
CA GLY A 175 21.93 2.01 -2.27
C GLY A 175 20.57 2.54 -1.81
N ASP A 176 20.35 2.67 -0.50
CA ASP A 176 19.05 3.04 0.11
C ASP A 176 17.88 2.19 -0.44
N PHE A 177 17.91 0.90 -0.11
CA PHE A 177 16.88 -0.06 -0.51
C PHE A 177 16.55 -1.11 0.55
N ASN A 178 15.32 -1.63 0.49
CA ASN A 178 14.85 -2.75 1.31
C ASN A 178 13.97 -3.69 0.46
N CYS A 179 14.08 -5.00 0.70
CA CYS A 179 13.15 -6.00 0.16
C CYS A 179 11.82 -5.90 0.93
N VAL A 180 10.80 -5.30 0.31
CA VAL A 180 9.47 -5.07 0.91
C VAL A 180 8.61 -6.34 0.90
N SER A 181 8.90 -7.29 0.01
CA SER A 181 8.45 -8.68 0.10
C SER A 181 9.47 -9.59 -0.58
N LYS A 182 9.17 -10.89 -0.67
CA LYS A 182 9.92 -11.84 -1.52
C LYS A 182 9.97 -11.43 -3.01
N ASP A 183 9.00 -10.64 -3.46
CA ASP A 183 8.77 -10.26 -4.87
C ASP A 183 9.22 -8.81 -5.18
N PHE A 184 9.22 -7.92 -4.18
CA PHE A 184 9.43 -6.47 -4.38
C PHE A 184 10.61 -5.91 -3.60
N ILE A 185 11.42 -5.09 -4.27
CA ILE A 185 12.43 -4.20 -3.67
C ILE A 185 11.96 -2.75 -3.84
N ALA A 186 11.96 -1.98 -2.75
CA ALA A 186 11.78 -0.52 -2.80
C ALA A 186 13.13 0.15 -2.61
N PHE A 187 13.49 1.07 -3.51
CA PHE A 187 14.78 1.77 -3.48
C PHE A 187 14.66 3.26 -3.83
N ALA A 188 15.64 4.07 -3.40
CA ALA A 188 15.79 5.44 -3.87
C ALA A 188 16.37 5.49 -5.30
N SER A 189 16.11 6.57 -6.03
CA SER A 189 16.62 6.72 -7.40
C SER A 189 18.16 6.77 -7.40
N PRO A 190 18.84 5.90 -8.16
CA PRO A 190 20.25 6.08 -8.46
C PRO A 190 20.52 7.45 -9.09
N GLN A 191 21.77 7.90 -8.99
CA GLN A 191 22.22 9.18 -9.55
C GLN A 191 23.52 8.98 -10.33
N GLN A 192 23.60 9.57 -11.51
CA GLN A 192 24.74 9.50 -12.42
C GLN A 192 24.95 10.89 -13.04
N SER A 193 26.18 11.42 -13.07
CA SER A 193 26.44 12.82 -13.43
C SER A 193 26.05 13.20 -14.86
N ARG A 194 25.99 12.21 -15.76
CA ARG A 194 25.42 12.24 -17.11
C ARG A 194 25.26 10.79 -17.61
N PRO A 195 24.43 10.52 -18.63
CA PRO A 195 24.39 9.20 -19.27
C PRO A 195 25.79 8.71 -19.70
N GLY A 196 26.03 7.41 -19.59
CA GLY A 196 27.34 6.78 -19.85
C GLY A 196 28.51 7.23 -18.96
N ALA A 197 28.30 8.02 -17.89
CA ALA A 197 29.37 8.36 -16.95
C ALA A 197 29.73 7.19 -16.01
N ALA A 198 30.93 7.26 -15.42
CA ALA A 198 31.36 6.32 -14.39
C ALA A 198 30.34 6.24 -13.23
N LEU A 199 30.05 5.02 -12.78
CA LEU A 199 29.08 4.75 -11.73
C LEU A 199 29.67 5.06 -10.35
N ASN A 200 28.87 5.68 -9.48
CA ASN A 200 29.20 5.81 -8.07
C ASN A 200 28.98 4.47 -7.33
N GLU A 201 29.53 4.40 -6.12
CA GLU A 201 29.47 3.19 -5.29
C GLU A 201 28.03 2.73 -4.95
N PRO A 202 27.08 3.60 -4.54
CA PRO A 202 25.70 3.17 -4.29
C PRO A 202 25.04 2.53 -5.52
N PHE A 203 25.20 3.12 -6.72
CA PHE A 203 24.60 2.57 -7.93
C PHE A 203 25.26 1.25 -8.35
N ARG A 204 26.59 1.11 -8.16
CA ARG A 204 27.27 -0.19 -8.35
C ARG A 204 26.72 -1.26 -7.42
N ASN A 205 26.56 -0.95 -6.13
CA ASN A 205 26.07 -1.89 -5.11
C ASN A 205 24.63 -2.35 -5.43
N VAL A 206 23.76 -1.42 -5.86
CA VAL A 206 22.40 -1.73 -6.37
C VAL A 206 22.45 -2.69 -7.56
N LEU A 207 23.27 -2.40 -8.57
CA LEU A 207 23.38 -3.22 -9.79
C LEU A 207 23.94 -4.62 -9.49
N GLU A 208 24.92 -4.72 -8.59
CA GLU A 208 25.50 -5.99 -8.13
C GLU A 208 24.45 -6.82 -7.37
N TYR A 209 23.77 -6.22 -6.37
CA TYR A 209 22.72 -6.90 -5.62
C TYR A 209 21.57 -7.38 -6.51
N PHE A 210 21.10 -6.54 -7.44
CA PHE A 210 19.98 -6.88 -8.32
C PHE A 210 20.32 -8.05 -9.25
N THR A 211 21.54 -8.07 -9.79
CA THR A 211 22.04 -9.17 -10.63
C THR A 211 22.18 -10.48 -9.85
N SER A 212 22.54 -10.41 -8.56
CA SER A 212 22.67 -11.58 -7.68
C SER A 212 21.36 -12.06 -7.02
N ASN A 213 20.24 -11.35 -7.19
CA ASN A 213 18.97 -11.63 -6.51
C ASN A 213 17.77 -11.70 -7.47
N ASP A 214 17.96 -12.16 -8.70
CA ASP A 214 16.88 -12.44 -9.67
C ASP A 214 15.94 -11.25 -9.96
N VAL A 215 16.43 -10.02 -9.88
CA VAL A 215 15.65 -8.83 -10.25
C VAL A 215 15.53 -8.79 -11.77
N GLN A 216 14.34 -9.06 -12.29
CA GLN A 216 14.08 -9.10 -13.73
C GLN A 216 13.54 -7.77 -14.26
N LEU A 217 12.94 -6.93 -13.41
CA LEU A 217 12.31 -5.67 -13.80
C LEU A 217 12.65 -4.53 -12.84
N VAL A 218 13.01 -3.37 -13.40
CA VAL A 218 13.10 -2.07 -12.72
C VAL A 218 12.00 -1.14 -13.21
N VAL A 219 11.24 -0.57 -12.27
CA VAL A 219 10.18 0.41 -12.54
C VAL A 219 10.60 1.77 -12.00
N ARG A 220 10.77 2.75 -12.89
CA ARG A 220 11.13 4.14 -12.55
C ARG A 220 9.89 5.03 -12.52
N LEU A 221 9.67 5.69 -11.39
CA LEU A 221 8.50 6.56 -11.14
C LEU A 221 8.86 8.06 -11.12
N ASN A 222 10.12 8.43 -11.39
CA ASN A 222 10.63 9.80 -11.36
C ASN A 222 11.44 10.17 -12.61
N SER A 223 11.60 11.48 -12.83
CA SER A 223 12.48 12.05 -13.86
C SER A 223 13.90 11.45 -13.83
N HIS A 224 14.53 11.39 -15.00
CA HIS A 224 15.73 10.57 -15.20
C HIS A 224 16.95 11.16 -14.49
N LEU A 225 17.45 10.47 -13.47
CA LEU A 225 18.70 10.81 -12.75
C LEU A 225 19.87 9.89 -13.10
N TYR A 226 19.66 8.91 -13.98
CA TYR A 226 20.62 7.90 -14.42
C TYR A 226 20.21 7.30 -15.77
N ASP A 227 21.16 6.63 -16.42
CA ASP A 227 20.96 5.92 -17.69
C ASP A 227 20.33 4.52 -17.48
N ALA A 228 19.16 4.28 -18.06
CA ALA A 228 18.46 2.99 -17.99
C ALA A 228 19.26 1.84 -18.65
N VAL A 229 20.19 2.16 -19.56
CA VAL A 229 21.08 1.18 -20.21
C VAL A 229 21.96 0.43 -19.20
N GLU A 230 22.20 0.98 -18.00
CA GLU A 230 22.89 0.25 -16.94
C GLU A 230 22.13 -0.99 -16.45
N PHE A 231 20.80 -0.98 -16.44
CA PHE A 231 20.00 -2.15 -16.09
C PHE A 231 19.85 -3.10 -17.29
N THR A 232 19.48 -2.58 -18.46
CA THR A 232 19.19 -3.43 -19.63
C THR A 232 20.41 -4.18 -20.16
N LYS A 233 21.62 -3.60 -20.09
CA LYS A 233 22.87 -4.31 -20.46
C LYS A 233 23.28 -5.42 -19.49
N ARG A 234 22.58 -5.56 -18.36
CA ARG A 234 22.71 -6.65 -17.38
C ARG A 234 21.55 -7.67 -17.47
N GLY A 235 20.70 -7.56 -18.48
CA GLY A 235 19.53 -8.44 -18.67
C GLY A 235 18.31 -8.04 -17.85
N ILE A 236 18.35 -6.92 -17.12
CA ILE A 236 17.25 -6.44 -16.28
C ILE A 236 16.37 -5.51 -17.12
N GLN A 237 15.10 -5.85 -17.31
CA GLN A 237 14.15 -4.99 -18.02
C GLN A 237 13.95 -3.68 -17.25
N HIS A 238 13.76 -2.57 -17.97
CA HIS A 238 13.53 -1.26 -17.39
C HIS A 238 12.28 -0.62 -18.03
N ILE A 239 11.39 -0.06 -17.22
CA ILE A 239 10.20 0.67 -17.68
C ILE A 239 10.02 2.00 -16.92
N ASP A 240 9.51 3.00 -17.64
CA ASP A 240 9.24 4.34 -17.14
C ASP A 240 7.73 4.54 -16.92
N MET A 241 7.31 4.66 -15.66
CA MET A 241 5.93 4.92 -15.23
C MET A 241 5.90 6.20 -14.39
N ILE A 242 6.34 7.30 -14.99
CA ILE A 242 6.69 8.54 -14.27
C ILE A 242 5.43 9.38 -14.00
N PHE A 243 5.24 9.77 -12.73
CA PHE A 243 4.18 10.70 -12.30
C PHE A 243 4.67 11.64 -11.20
N ASP A 244 4.00 12.76 -11.00
CA ASP A 244 4.48 13.90 -10.20
C ASP A 244 4.69 13.60 -8.72
N ASP A 245 5.69 14.23 -8.09
CA ASP A 245 6.05 13.96 -6.71
C ASP A 245 4.97 14.42 -5.72
N GLY A 246 4.71 13.60 -4.70
CA GLY A 246 3.61 13.80 -3.75
C GLY A 246 2.19 13.53 -4.30
N THR A 247 2.03 13.30 -5.61
CA THR A 247 0.73 12.94 -6.21
C THR A 247 0.42 11.44 -6.10
N CYS A 248 -0.75 11.02 -6.58
CA CYS A 248 -1.20 9.62 -6.59
C CYS A 248 -1.36 9.11 -8.03
N PRO A 249 -1.06 7.83 -8.32
CA PRO A 249 -1.15 7.30 -9.69
C PRO A 249 -2.60 7.13 -10.15
N THR A 250 -2.81 7.18 -11.47
CA THR A 250 -4.08 6.83 -12.12
C THR A 250 -4.33 5.32 -12.03
N MET A 251 -5.59 4.87 -12.05
CA MET A 251 -5.90 3.44 -12.02
C MET A 251 -5.33 2.68 -13.24
N GLU A 252 -5.20 3.35 -14.39
CA GLU A 252 -4.49 2.83 -15.57
C GLU A 252 -3.04 2.45 -15.25
N TYR A 253 -2.28 3.37 -14.63
CA TYR A 253 -0.92 3.08 -14.17
C TYR A 253 -0.89 1.96 -13.12
N VAL A 254 -1.89 1.85 -12.24
CA VAL A 254 -1.96 0.74 -11.29
C VAL A 254 -2.25 -0.59 -11.99
N HIS A 255 -3.18 -0.65 -12.95
CA HIS A 255 -3.47 -1.86 -13.75
C HIS A 255 -2.24 -2.32 -14.55
N GLN A 256 -1.52 -1.37 -15.17
CA GLN A 256 -0.28 -1.64 -15.90
C GLN A 256 0.83 -2.13 -14.98
N PHE A 257 1.03 -1.48 -13.82
CA PHE A 257 2.04 -1.90 -12.84
C PHE A 257 1.74 -3.29 -12.27
N VAL A 258 0.49 -3.54 -11.88
CA VAL A 258 0.07 -4.82 -11.33
C VAL A 258 0.22 -5.93 -12.37
N GLY A 259 -0.15 -5.69 -13.63
CA GLY A 259 0.04 -6.66 -14.72
C GLY A 259 1.52 -6.96 -14.99
N ALA A 260 2.36 -5.93 -15.08
CA ALA A 260 3.81 -6.07 -15.23
C ALA A 260 4.43 -6.87 -14.07
N ALA A 261 4.03 -6.58 -12.84
CA ALA A 261 4.51 -7.30 -11.65
C ALA A 261 4.05 -8.76 -11.61
N GLU A 262 2.77 -9.06 -11.83
CA GLU A 262 2.27 -10.44 -11.91
C GLU A 262 2.94 -11.24 -13.04
N THR A 263 3.22 -10.60 -14.19
CA THR A 263 3.97 -11.22 -15.30
C THR A 263 5.38 -11.65 -14.87
N VAL A 264 6.10 -10.79 -14.13
CA VAL A 264 7.45 -11.09 -13.64
C VAL A 264 7.45 -12.12 -12.49
N ILE A 265 6.49 -12.02 -11.57
CA ILE A 265 6.30 -12.99 -10.46
C ILE A 265 5.99 -14.37 -11.01
N HIS A 266 5.17 -14.49 -12.05
CA HIS A 266 4.89 -15.76 -12.74
C HIS A 266 6.15 -16.38 -13.37
N ASN A 267 7.11 -15.55 -13.78
CA ASN A 267 8.41 -15.98 -14.30
C ASN A 267 9.48 -16.17 -13.20
N GLY A 268 9.08 -16.14 -11.91
CA GLY A 268 9.96 -16.32 -10.75
C GLY A 268 10.90 -15.13 -10.47
N GLY A 269 10.71 -13.99 -11.13
CA GLY A 269 11.54 -12.80 -10.97
C GLY A 269 11.09 -11.87 -9.86
N LYS A 270 12.01 -11.01 -9.41
CA LYS A 270 11.72 -9.88 -8.50
C LYS A 270 11.59 -8.57 -9.28
N ILE A 271 10.80 -7.64 -8.73
CA ILE A 271 10.59 -6.29 -9.26
C ILE A 271 11.19 -5.27 -8.31
N ALA A 272 12.07 -4.41 -8.81
CA ALA A 272 12.60 -3.28 -8.06
C ALA A 272 11.91 -1.97 -8.50
N VAL A 273 11.35 -1.22 -7.55
CA VAL A 273 10.54 -0.03 -7.81
C VAL A 273 11.14 1.18 -7.10
N HIS A 274 11.41 2.26 -7.85
CA HIS A 274 11.90 3.50 -7.25
C HIS A 274 11.13 4.74 -7.70
N CYS A 275 11.01 5.67 -6.77
CA CYS A 275 10.83 7.09 -7.06
C CYS A 275 12.09 7.84 -6.59
N LYS A 276 12.01 9.16 -6.35
CA LYS A 276 13.15 9.94 -5.86
C LYS A 276 13.81 9.33 -4.60
N ALA A 277 13.01 8.90 -3.63
CA ALA A 277 13.46 8.34 -2.35
C ALA A 277 12.92 6.91 -2.05
N GLY A 278 12.18 6.29 -2.97
CA GLY A 278 11.62 4.95 -2.75
C GLY A 278 10.52 4.85 -1.67
N LEU A 279 9.87 5.97 -1.31
CA LEU A 279 8.93 6.04 -0.19
C LEU A 279 7.46 6.21 -0.64
N GLY A 280 7.08 7.42 -1.08
CA GLY A 280 5.70 7.77 -1.38
C GLY A 280 5.14 7.06 -2.61
N ARG A 281 5.49 7.54 -3.81
CA ARG A 281 5.05 7.00 -5.11
C ARG A 281 5.29 5.48 -5.25
N THR A 282 6.44 4.99 -4.76
CA THR A 282 6.76 3.56 -4.69
C THR A 282 5.77 2.79 -3.81
N GLY A 283 5.42 3.31 -2.63
CA GLY A 283 4.45 2.72 -1.73
C GLY A 283 3.01 2.73 -2.25
N CYS A 284 2.64 3.66 -3.14
CA CYS A 284 1.34 3.60 -3.82
C CYS A 284 1.20 2.33 -4.66
N LEU A 285 2.20 2.04 -5.51
CA LEU A 285 2.14 0.93 -6.46
C LEU A 285 2.40 -0.43 -5.80
N ILE A 286 3.45 -0.53 -4.97
CA ILE A 286 3.69 -1.76 -4.18
C ILE A 286 2.49 -2.02 -3.25
N GLY A 287 2.00 -0.99 -2.53
CA GLY A 287 0.87 -1.13 -1.62
C GLY A 287 -0.42 -1.60 -2.31
N ALA A 288 -0.72 -1.08 -3.51
CA ALA A 288 -1.85 -1.54 -4.31
C ALA A 288 -1.72 -3.04 -4.67
N HIS A 289 -0.54 -3.50 -5.11
CA HIS A 289 -0.30 -4.93 -5.39
C HIS A 289 -0.40 -5.78 -4.12
N LEU A 290 0.19 -5.36 -2.99
CA LEU A 290 0.10 -6.11 -1.74
C LEU A 290 -1.35 -6.24 -1.24
N ILE A 291 -2.17 -5.19 -1.37
CA ILE A 291 -3.61 -5.25 -1.05
C ILE A 291 -4.33 -6.22 -2.01
N TYR A 292 -4.09 -6.08 -3.32
CA TYR A 292 -4.62 -6.94 -4.38
C TYR A 292 -4.29 -8.43 -4.16
N THR A 293 -3.10 -8.75 -3.68
CA THR A 293 -2.54 -10.13 -3.60
C THR A 293 -2.71 -10.80 -2.24
N HIS A 294 -2.58 -10.05 -1.15
CA HIS A 294 -2.58 -10.62 0.19
C HIS A 294 -3.82 -10.27 1.01
N GLY A 295 -4.64 -9.33 0.54
CA GLY A 295 -5.88 -8.92 1.20
C GLY A 295 -5.65 -8.09 2.47
N PHE A 296 -4.57 -7.30 2.53
CA PHE A 296 -4.38 -6.29 3.57
C PHE A 296 -5.49 -5.24 3.54
N THR A 297 -5.77 -4.60 4.68
CA THR A 297 -6.36 -3.25 4.70
C THR A 297 -5.32 -2.21 4.30
N ALA A 298 -5.74 -1.01 3.91
CA ALA A 298 -4.78 0.06 3.62
C ALA A 298 -3.90 0.40 4.83
N ASN A 299 -4.47 0.46 6.03
CA ASN A 299 -3.73 0.73 7.27
C ASN A 299 -2.71 -0.37 7.55
N GLU A 300 -3.11 -1.65 7.50
CA GLU A 300 -2.20 -2.79 7.70
C GLU A 300 -1.06 -2.79 6.66
N CYS A 301 -1.36 -2.42 5.41
CA CYS A 301 -0.40 -2.38 4.31
C CYS A 301 0.64 -1.26 4.51
N ILE A 302 0.19 -0.04 4.83
CA ILE A 302 1.07 1.09 5.19
C ILE A 302 1.91 0.73 6.41
N ALA A 303 1.31 0.08 7.42
CA ALA A 303 2.00 -0.34 8.63
C ALA A 303 3.10 -1.36 8.35
N TYR A 304 2.79 -2.42 7.60
CA TYR A 304 3.76 -3.41 7.18
C TYR A 304 4.90 -2.80 6.36
N MET A 305 4.58 -1.97 5.35
CA MET A 305 5.60 -1.30 4.55
C MET A 305 6.50 -0.41 5.41
N ARG A 306 5.96 0.36 6.37
CA ARG A 306 6.75 1.19 7.30
C ARG A 306 7.58 0.39 8.31
N MET A 307 7.15 -0.82 8.68
CA MET A 307 7.94 -1.76 9.50
C MET A 307 9.15 -2.32 8.75
N VAL A 308 9.09 -2.43 7.41
CA VAL A 308 10.20 -2.93 6.58
C VAL A 308 11.08 -1.79 6.04
N ARG A 309 10.47 -0.68 5.61
CA ARG A 309 11.12 0.55 5.13
C ARG A 309 10.36 1.78 5.67
N PRO A 310 10.86 2.45 6.71
CA PRO A 310 10.23 3.63 7.31
C PRO A 310 9.87 4.72 6.29
N GLY A 311 8.78 5.46 6.55
CA GLY A 311 8.36 6.60 5.74
C GLY A 311 7.60 6.29 4.44
N MET A 312 7.39 5.03 4.07
CA MET A 312 6.59 4.67 2.88
C MET A 312 5.12 5.18 2.95
N VAL A 313 4.59 5.57 1.78
CA VAL A 313 3.28 6.23 1.55
C VAL A 313 3.12 7.56 2.31
N VAL A 314 3.07 8.68 1.59
CA VAL A 314 3.23 10.04 2.18
C VAL A 314 2.01 10.93 1.92
N GLY A 315 1.56 11.68 2.94
CA GLY A 315 0.46 12.64 2.84
C GLY A 315 -0.81 12.08 2.19
N PRO A 316 -1.31 12.68 1.08
CA PRO A 316 -2.58 12.31 0.44
C PRO A 316 -2.59 10.88 -0.12
N GLN A 317 -1.42 10.28 -0.34
CA GLN A 317 -1.29 8.91 -0.82
C GLN A 317 -1.86 7.88 0.16
N GLN A 318 -1.94 8.23 1.45
CA GLN A 318 -2.53 7.39 2.49
C GLN A 318 -4.05 7.30 2.32
N HIS A 319 -4.72 8.45 2.15
CA HIS A 319 -6.16 8.53 1.86
C HIS A 319 -6.49 7.88 0.52
N TRP A 320 -5.66 8.08 -0.51
CA TRP A 320 -5.81 7.42 -1.81
C TRP A 320 -5.77 5.89 -1.67
N LEU A 321 -4.79 5.33 -0.94
CA LEU A 321 -4.70 3.89 -0.71
C LEU A 321 -5.90 3.39 0.12
N TYR A 322 -6.36 4.18 1.09
CA TYR A 322 -7.51 3.88 1.93
C TYR A 322 -8.85 3.85 1.18
N LEU A 323 -9.04 4.71 0.18
CA LEU A 323 -10.26 4.75 -0.61
C LEU A 323 -10.32 3.59 -1.62
N HIS A 324 -9.24 3.38 -2.39
CA HIS A 324 -9.22 2.43 -3.51
C HIS A 324 -8.90 0.96 -3.12
N GLN A 325 -8.59 0.69 -1.84
CA GLN A 325 -8.30 -0.67 -1.35
C GLN A 325 -9.37 -1.73 -1.68
N ASN A 326 -10.63 -1.32 -1.87
CA ASN A 326 -11.71 -2.23 -2.26
C ASN A 326 -11.60 -2.63 -3.73
N GLU A 327 -11.27 -1.69 -4.62
CA GLU A 327 -11.04 -1.96 -6.04
C GLU A 327 -9.84 -2.90 -6.19
N PHE A 328 -8.73 -2.60 -5.52
CA PHE A 328 -7.53 -3.45 -5.52
C PHE A 328 -7.85 -4.90 -5.13
N ARG A 329 -8.65 -5.13 -4.08
CA ARG A 329 -9.07 -6.50 -3.69
C ARG A 329 -10.05 -7.12 -4.71
N ASN A 330 -10.99 -6.34 -5.23
CA ASN A 330 -11.99 -6.82 -6.19
C ASN A 330 -11.38 -7.26 -7.54
N TRP A 331 -10.24 -6.69 -7.95
CA TRP A 331 -9.57 -7.05 -9.20
C TRP A 331 -9.13 -8.53 -9.28
N ARG A 332 -8.91 -9.23 -8.15
CA ARG A 332 -8.69 -10.70 -8.16
C ARG A 332 -9.95 -11.51 -8.49
N HIS A 333 -11.09 -10.85 -8.72
CA HIS A 333 -12.34 -11.47 -9.14
C HIS A 333 -12.90 -10.89 -10.45
N THR A 334 -12.58 -9.64 -10.79
CA THR A 334 -13.10 -8.94 -11.99
C THR A 334 -12.10 -8.83 -13.14
N MET A 335 -10.81 -9.03 -12.90
CA MET A 335 -9.74 -8.80 -13.88
C MET A 335 -8.80 -10.00 -14.02
N CYS A 336 -8.10 -10.07 -15.14
CA CYS A 336 -7.06 -11.07 -15.42
C CYS A 336 -5.88 -10.42 -16.16
N LEU A 337 -4.74 -11.13 -16.23
CA LEU A 337 -3.66 -10.73 -17.13
C LEU A 337 -4.15 -10.78 -18.59
N ASP A 338 -3.66 -9.83 -19.38
CA ASP A 338 -3.84 -9.82 -20.82
C ASP A 338 -3.03 -10.96 -21.50
N ASN A 339 -3.34 -11.25 -22.77
CA ASN A 339 -2.60 -12.14 -23.66
C ASN A 339 -1.91 -11.39 -24.82
N VAL A 340 -1.96 -10.06 -24.80
CA VAL A 340 -1.34 -9.11 -25.71
C VAL A 340 -0.44 -8.20 -24.86
N GLY A 341 0.84 -8.11 -25.20
CA GLY A 341 1.79 -7.26 -24.49
C GLY A 341 1.53 -5.77 -24.77
N ASP A 342 1.59 -4.94 -23.73
CA ASP A 342 1.45 -3.48 -23.84
C ASP A 342 2.83 -2.82 -24.02
N PRO A 343 3.08 -2.09 -25.13
CA PRO A 343 4.34 -1.38 -25.35
C PRO A 343 4.74 -0.41 -24.25
N PHE A 344 3.79 0.18 -23.50
CA PHE A 344 4.09 1.12 -22.42
C PHE A 344 4.85 0.45 -21.26
N ILE A 345 4.48 -0.79 -20.92
CA ILE A 345 5.20 -1.64 -19.96
C ILE A 345 6.20 -2.57 -20.65
N GLY A 346 6.77 -2.14 -21.79
CA GLY A 346 7.83 -2.85 -22.50
C GLY A 346 7.44 -4.23 -23.04
N GLY A 347 6.16 -4.43 -23.38
CA GLY A 347 5.64 -5.69 -23.91
C GLY A 347 5.19 -6.71 -22.85
N LEU A 348 5.22 -6.35 -21.56
CA LEU A 348 4.60 -7.13 -20.48
C LEU A 348 3.06 -7.07 -20.59
N PHE A 349 2.36 -7.96 -19.90
CA PHE A 349 0.90 -8.07 -19.98
C PHE A 349 0.21 -7.18 -18.93
N PRO A 350 -0.63 -6.21 -19.30
CA PRO A 350 -1.37 -5.39 -18.34
C PRO A 350 -2.48 -6.20 -17.66
N LEU A 351 -3.02 -5.68 -16.56
CA LEU A 351 -4.24 -6.20 -15.95
C LEU A 351 -5.48 -5.64 -16.67
N VAL A 352 -6.38 -6.49 -17.15
CA VAL A 352 -7.57 -6.09 -17.93
C VAL A 352 -8.86 -6.72 -17.40
N SER A 353 -9.99 -6.07 -17.68
CA SER A 353 -11.33 -6.60 -17.36
C SER A 353 -11.53 -7.97 -18.00
N TYR A 354 -12.03 -8.93 -17.20
CA TYR A 354 -12.35 -10.27 -17.70
C TYR A 354 -13.41 -10.24 -18.80
N GLU A 355 -14.29 -9.23 -18.82
CA GLU A 355 -15.30 -9.08 -19.87
C GLU A 355 -14.68 -8.65 -21.20
N ASP A 356 -13.74 -7.70 -21.19
CA ASP A 356 -13.06 -7.23 -22.39
C ASP A 356 -12.07 -8.26 -22.94
N PHE A 357 -11.33 -8.95 -22.05
CA PHE A 357 -10.52 -10.12 -22.42
C PHE A 357 -11.37 -11.17 -23.16
N LYS A 358 -12.50 -11.55 -22.56
CA LYS A 358 -13.44 -12.55 -23.12
C LYS A 358 -14.10 -12.08 -24.42
N LYS A 359 -14.38 -10.77 -24.55
CA LYS A 359 -14.89 -10.13 -25.77
C LYS A 359 -13.86 -10.17 -26.90
N ARG A 360 -12.60 -9.82 -26.62
CA ARG A 360 -11.48 -9.91 -27.58
C ARG A 360 -11.20 -11.35 -28.00
N MET A 361 -11.14 -12.30 -27.06
CA MET A 361 -10.94 -13.72 -27.37
C MET A 361 -12.05 -14.31 -28.25
N ARG A 362 -13.30 -13.87 -28.07
CA ARG A 362 -14.42 -14.20 -28.97
C ARG A 362 -14.26 -13.60 -30.37
N ALA A 363 -13.75 -12.36 -30.47
CA ALA A 363 -13.50 -11.71 -31.76
C ALA A 363 -12.34 -12.37 -32.53
N LEU A 364 -11.22 -12.63 -31.86
CA LEU A 364 -10.07 -13.35 -32.42
C LEU A 364 -10.46 -14.75 -32.94
N ARG A 365 -11.27 -15.48 -32.18
CA ARG A 365 -11.80 -16.77 -32.63
C ARG A 365 -12.64 -16.61 -33.91
N LYS A 366 -13.59 -15.68 -33.98
CA LYS A 366 -14.38 -15.43 -35.19
C LYS A 366 -13.53 -15.06 -36.40
N GLN A 367 -12.47 -14.26 -36.21
CA GLN A 367 -11.53 -13.90 -37.27
C GLN A 367 -10.75 -15.13 -37.76
N LYS A 368 -10.28 -15.98 -36.85
CA LYS A 368 -9.62 -17.25 -37.21
C LYS A 368 -10.58 -18.21 -37.94
N ASP A 369 -11.78 -18.41 -37.41
CA ASP A 369 -12.79 -19.30 -38.00
C ASP A 369 -13.13 -18.83 -39.45
N ALA A 370 -13.22 -17.52 -39.69
CA ALA A 370 -13.43 -16.95 -41.04
C ALA A 370 -12.20 -17.06 -41.96
N ALA A 371 -10.98 -16.84 -41.45
CA ALA A 371 -9.75 -16.99 -42.23
C ALA A 371 -9.49 -18.45 -42.63
N GLU A 372 -9.81 -19.42 -41.75
CA GLU A 372 -9.77 -20.84 -42.10
C GLU A 372 -10.79 -21.21 -43.18
N GLN A 373 -11.98 -20.59 -43.19
CA GLN A 373 -12.95 -20.79 -44.27
C GLN A 373 -12.43 -20.22 -45.61
N GLN A 374 -11.94 -18.98 -45.62
CA GLN A 374 -11.36 -18.36 -46.82
C GLN A 374 -10.17 -19.14 -47.39
N ALA A 375 -9.32 -19.70 -46.51
CA ALA A 375 -8.20 -20.54 -46.93
C ALA A 375 -8.66 -21.87 -47.57
N ARG A 376 -9.76 -22.46 -47.10
CA ARG A 376 -10.36 -23.67 -47.71
C ARG A 376 -10.99 -23.35 -49.06
N GLU A 377 -11.76 -22.27 -49.15
CA GLU A 377 -12.37 -21.81 -50.40
C GLU A 377 -11.31 -21.49 -51.46
N ALA A 378 -10.20 -20.83 -51.09
CA ALA A 378 -9.07 -20.59 -51.97
C ALA A 378 -8.37 -21.88 -52.42
N HIS A 379 -8.13 -22.83 -51.50
CA HIS A 379 -7.53 -24.12 -51.81
C HIS A 379 -8.43 -24.98 -52.73
N GLU A 380 -9.75 -24.94 -52.53
CA GLU A 380 -10.73 -25.62 -53.38
C GLU A 380 -10.75 -25.02 -54.79
N LEU A 381 -10.65 -23.69 -54.92
CA LEU A 381 -10.51 -23.04 -56.22
C LEU A 381 -9.21 -23.44 -56.95
N MET A 382 -8.06 -23.46 -56.25
CA MET A 382 -6.78 -23.86 -56.87
C MET A 382 -6.76 -25.34 -57.30
N MET A 383 -7.34 -26.24 -56.50
CA MET A 383 -7.49 -27.67 -56.86
C MET A 383 -8.43 -27.90 -58.05
N ASN A 384 -9.40 -27.01 -58.28
CA ASN A 384 -10.24 -27.04 -59.48
C ASN A 384 -9.50 -26.52 -60.72
N ASP A 385 -8.61 -25.53 -60.58
CA ASP A 385 -7.80 -24.99 -61.70
C ASP A 385 -6.72 -25.99 -62.18
N GLU A 386 -6.06 -26.73 -61.27
CA GLU A 386 -5.10 -27.78 -61.67
C GLU A 386 -5.78 -28.90 -62.49
N ASN A 387 -7.01 -29.30 -62.13
CA ASN A 387 -7.81 -30.26 -62.90
C ASN A 387 -8.18 -29.77 -64.31
N TYR A 388 -8.13 -28.46 -64.57
CA TYR A 388 -8.45 -27.87 -65.87
C TYR A 388 -7.27 -27.87 -66.87
N MET A 389 -6.03 -28.08 -66.41
CA MET A 389 -4.87 -28.19 -67.32
C MET A 389 -4.64 -29.61 -67.84
N GLU A 390 -4.95 -30.65 -67.05
CA GLU A 390 -4.70 -32.05 -67.45
C GLU A 390 -5.73 -32.61 -68.45
N ASN A 391 -6.89 -31.96 -68.62
CA ASN A 391 -7.97 -32.40 -69.54
C ASN A 391 -8.10 -31.56 -70.82
N THR A 392 -6.98 -31.18 -71.45
CA THR A 392 -6.98 -30.53 -72.78
C THR A 392 -6.86 -31.52 -73.95
N ALA A 393 -7.72 -32.55 -73.95
CA ALA A 393 -7.90 -33.48 -75.06
C ALA A 393 -9.38 -33.63 -75.46
N GLU A 394 -9.66 -33.55 -76.76
CA GLU A 394 -10.94 -33.87 -77.43
C GLU A 394 -12.22 -33.15 -76.96
N ILE A 395 -12.38 -31.89 -77.37
CA ILE A 395 -13.69 -31.22 -77.38
C ILE A 395 -14.56 -31.79 -78.52
N THR A 396 -15.74 -32.34 -78.19
CA THR A 396 -16.84 -32.54 -79.16
C THR A 396 -18.13 -31.85 -78.70
N PHE A 397 -18.61 -30.91 -79.50
CA PHE A 397 -19.85 -30.15 -79.22
C PHE A 397 -21.11 -30.97 -79.55
N THR A 398 -22.10 -30.96 -78.65
CA THR A 398 -23.50 -31.23 -79.00
C THR A 398 -24.43 -30.15 -78.40
N PRO A 399 -25.45 -29.66 -79.14
CA PRO A 399 -26.26 -28.52 -78.71
C PRO A 399 -27.51 -28.93 -77.92
N VAL A 400 -27.76 -28.27 -76.77
CA VAL A 400 -28.98 -28.45 -75.96
C VAL A 400 -29.99 -27.33 -76.23
N ARG A 401 -31.28 -27.69 -76.34
CA ARG A 401 -32.39 -26.79 -76.69
C ARG A 401 -32.69 -25.74 -75.60
N ARG A 402 -32.94 -24.49 -76.04
CA ARG A 402 -33.71 -23.51 -75.24
C ARG A 402 -35.16 -23.98 -75.02
N ARG A 403 -35.71 -23.65 -73.86
CA ARG A 403 -37.15 -23.49 -73.63
C ARG A 403 -37.39 -22.12 -72.99
N VAL A 404 -38.48 -21.45 -73.33
CA VAL A 404 -38.82 -20.10 -72.85
C VAL A 404 -40.26 -20.11 -72.32
N LEU A 405 -40.39 -19.76 -71.05
CA LEU A 405 -41.58 -19.34 -70.31
C LEU A 405 -41.04 -18.40 -69.21
N GLY A 406 -41.69 -17.33 -68.79
CA GLY A 406 -43.03 -16.82 -69.13
C GLY A 406 -43.57 -16.11 -67.88
N ALA A 407 -43.55 -14.79 -67.84
CA ALA A 407 -43.65 -14.03 -66.59
C ALA A 407 -45.06 -13.51 -66.28
N GLN A 408 -45.55 -13.78 -65.06
CA GLN A 408 -46.55 -12.94 -64.37
C GLN A 408 -46.59 -13.24 -62.86
N MET A 409 -46.99 -12.23 -62.06
CA MET A 409 -47.19 -12.33 -60.61
C MET A 409 -48.61 -12.78 -60.26
N GLN A 410 -48.85 -13.25 -59.02
CA GLN A 410 -49.78 -12.60 -58.07
C GLN A 410 -49.74 -13.19 -56.64
N PHE A 411 -50.16 -12.35 -55.69
CA PHE A 411 -50.29 -12.43 -54.23
C PHE A 411 -50.48 -13.78 -53.48
N THR A 412 -50.01 -13.79 -52.23
CA THR A 412 -50.75 -14.32 -51.05
C THR A 412 -50.29 -13.62 -49.74
N GLN A 413 -50.97 -13.82 -48.61
CA GLN A 413 -50.94 -12.93 -47.43
C GLN A 413 -50.13 -13.44 -46.21
N LYS A 414 -49.96 -12.56 -45.21
CA LYS A 414 -49.31 -12.82 -43.91
C LYS A 414 -50.04 -13.86 -43.04
N ALA A 415 -49.29 -14.60 -42.24
CA ALA A 415 -49.75 -15.27 -41.01
C ALA A 415 -48.66 -15.20 -39.92
N VAL A 416 -49.03 -15.33 -38.64
CA VAL A 416 -48.16 -15.11 -37.47
C VAL A 416 -47.83 -16.44 -36.77
N PRO A 417 -46.57 -16.70 -36.35
CA PRO A 417 -46.23 -17.89 -35.55
C PRO A 417 -46.54 -17.70 -34.06
N SER A 418 -47.12 -18.73 -33.43
CA SER A 418 -47.38 -18.79 -31.99
C SER A 418 -46.24 -19.49 -31.22
N GLN A 419 -46.16 -19.27 -29.90
CA GLN A 419 -45.23 -19.96 -29.00
C GLN A 419 -45.96 -20.85 -27.99
N SER A 420 -45.41 -22.04 -27.72
CA SER A 420 -45.48 -22.83 -26.46
C SER A 420 -44.84 -24.22 -26.65
N PRO A 421 -44.38 -24.93 -25.59
CA PRO A 421 -43.90 -24.47 -24.28
C PRO A 421 -42.50 -25.06 -23.91
N ILE A 422 -42.08 -24.85 -22.66
CA ILE A 422 -40.75 -25.14 -22.07
C ILE A 422 -40.72 -26.58 -21.44
N GLN A 423 -39.61 -27.34 -21.41
CA GLN A 423 -38.63 -27.57 -20.29
C GLN A 423 -37.94 -28.97 -20.47
N PRO A 424 -36.99 -29.48 -19.64
CA PRO A 424 -35.89 -28.90 -18.83
C PRO A 424 -34.47 -29.36 -19.28
N ARG A 425 -33.41 -28.85 -18.62
CA ARG A 425 -32.11 -29.56 -18.49
C ARG A 425 -32.07 -30.41 -17.22
N LYS A 426 -31.26 -31.50 -17.22
CA LYS A 426 -30.92 -32.24 -15.99
C LYS A 426 -30.19 -31.35 -14.98
N ASN A 427 -30.48 -31.54 -13.69
CA ASN A 427 -29.57 -31.24 -12.58
C ASN A 427 -29.89 -32.17 -11.40
N SER A 428 -28.87 -32.46 -10.59
CA SER A 428 -28.99 -33.25 -9.35
C SER A 428 -29.56 -32.39 -8.19
N PRO A 429 -30.15 -32.98 -7.13
CA PRO A 429 -31.13 -32.28 -6.29
C PRO A 429 -30.57 -31.66 -5.01
N THR A 430 -31.30 -30.70 -4.42
CA THR A 430 -31.67 -30.76 -2.99
C THR A 430 -32.78 -29.77 -2.56
N ARG A 431 -33.70 -30.27 -1.71
CA ARG A 431 -34.52 -29.62 -0.66
C ARG A 431 -35.53 -28.46 -0.93
N VAL A 432 -36.81 -28.82 -0.70
CA VAL A 432 -37.80 -28.17 0.23
C VAL A 432 -38.51 -26.88 -0.22
N SER A 433 -39.73 -26.70 0.28
CA SER A 433 -40.82 -25.83 -0.18
C SER A 433 -41.17 -24.69 0.79
N HIS A 434 -41.74 -23.57 0.30
CA HIS A 434 -43.13 -23.17 0.62
C HIS A 434 -43.68 -21.95 -0.17
N SER A 435 -44.90 -22.14 -0.71
CA SER A 435 -46.04 -21.21 -0.95
C SER A 435 -45.91 -19.66 -0.96
N ASP A 436 -46.48 -19.07 -2.04
CA ASP A 436 -47.33 -17.86 -2.13
C ASP A 436 -46.74 -16.45 -1.78
N SER A 437 -47.23 -15.31 -2.27
CA SER A 437 -48.50 -15.00 -2.99
C SER A 437 -48.34 -13.89 -4.09
N GLN A 438 -49.45 -13.49 -4.72
CA GLN A 438 -49.53 -12.52 -5.84
C GLN A 438 -49.67 -11.05 -5.38
N TYR A 439 -49.30 -10.09 -6.24
CA TYR A 439 -50.15 -8.93 -6.61
C TYR A 439 -49.64 -8.30 -7.93
N ALA A 440 -50.54 -7.67 -8.70
CA ALA A 440 -50.23 -7.02 -9.99
C ALA A 440 -51.19 -5.86 -10.28
N MET A 441 -50.72 -4.84 -11.03
CA MET A 441 -51.53 -3.82 -11.71
C MET A 441 -50.80 -3.29 -12.96
N ASN A 442 -51.58 -2.82 -13.94
CA ASN A 442 -51.15 -2.26 -15.24
C ASN A 442 -51.22 -0.69 -15.19
N ASN A 443 -51.04 0.15 -16.23
CA ASN A 443 -50.79 -0.02 -17.68
C ASN A 443 -50.25 1.30 -18.31
N SER A 444 -50.05 1.32 -19.64
CA SER A 444 -50.14 2.49 -20.59
C SER A 444 -49.11 3.64 -20.53
N ASP A 445 -48.75 4.34 -21.63
CA ASP A 445 -48.81 4.04 -23.09
C ASP A 445 -47.85 4.96 -23.91
N HIS A 446 -47.74 4.68 -25.23
CA HIS A 446 -46.98 5.37 -26.32
C HIS A 446 -47.25 6.90 -26.52
N GLU A 447 -46.54 7.71 -27.33
CA GLU A 447 -45.96 7.56 -28.70
C GLU A 447 -44.68 8.40 -29.00
N ASP A 448 -44.03 8.12 -30.14
CA ASP A 448 -42.91 8.86 -30.77
C ASP A 448 -43.38 9.82 -31.90
N TYR A 449 -42.59 10.84 -32.23
CA TYR A 449 -42.56 11.49 -33.57
C TYR A 449 -41.15 11.96 -33.97
N ASP A 450 -40.79 11.80 -35.24
CA ASP A 450 -39.49 12.13 -35.84
C ASP A 450 -39.67 12.75 -37.25
N VAL A 451 -38.85 13.74 -37.63
CA VAL A 451 -38.93 14.43 -38.94
C VAL A 451 -37.56 14.97 -39.39
N ASN A 452 -37.22 14.79 -40.67
CA ASN A 452 -35.91 15.06 -41.27
C ASN A 452 -35.81 16.39 -42.06
N GLU A 453 -34.63 17.04 -41.97
CA GLU A 453 -33.75 17.55 -43.08
C GLU A 453 -34.32 18.61 -44.08
N ILE A 454 -33.58 19.64 -44.59
CA ILE A 454 -32.72 19.62 -45.82
C ILE A 454 -32.12 21.01 -46.18
N LEU A 455 -30.82 21.06 -46.58
CA LEU A 455 -30.08 22.06 -47.43
C LEU A 455 -29.97 23.56 -47.00
N ALA A 456 -29.02 24.42 -47.47
CA ALA A 456 -27.84 24.34 -48.38
C ALA A 456 -26.80 25.48 -48.11
N SER A 457 -25.65 25.47 -48.81
CA SER A 457 -24.59 26.53 -48.81
C SER A 457 -24.14 26.93 -50.24
N PRO A 458 -23.57 28.14 -50.47
CA PRO A 458 -22.39 28.25 -51.38
C PRO A 458 -21.36 29.42 -51.17
N GLN A 459 -20.07 29.06 -51.30
CA GLN A 459 -18.95 29.71 -52.04
C GLN A 459 -18.30 31.11 -51.71
N LYS A 460 -16.99 31.04 -51.38
CA LYS A 460 -15.78 31.79 -51.88
C LYS A 460 -15.76 33.31 -52.18
N ARG A 461 -14.77 34.02 -51.60
CA ARG A 461 -13.72 34.89 -52.24
C ARG A 461 -12.59 35.19 -51.22
N ILE A 462 -11.30 34.92 -51.52
CA ILE A 462 -10.24 35.78 -52.11
C ILE A 462 -9.78 36.98 -51.23
N GLY A 463 -8.50 36.99 -50.84
CA GLY A 463 -7.74 38.09 -50.20
C GLY A 463 -6.29 37.65 -49.89
N SER A 464 -5.28 38.53 -49.94
CA SER A 464 -3.84 38.18 -49.90
C SER A 464 -2.93 39.14 -49.12
N ASN A 465 -1.64 38.79 -49.03
CA ASN A 465 -0.45 39.48 -48.43
C ASN A 465 -0.12 38.97 -47.01
N ALA A 466 1.12 38.63 -46.60
CA ALA A 466 2.47 39.21 -46.78
C ALA A 466 2.70 40.48 -45.92
N SER A 467 3.81 40.68 -45.18
CA SER A 467 5.01 39.87 -44.89
C SER A 467 5.82 40.42 -43.68
N TYR A 468 6.81 39.67 -43.19
CA TYR A 468 7.92 39.99 -42.24
C TYR A 468 8.17 41.44 -41.76
N VAL A 469 8.52 41.61 -40.46
CA VAL A 469 9.79 42.17 -39.91
C VAL A 469 9.84 42.00 -38.36
N GLU A 470 10.98 42.27 -37.71
CA GLU A 470 11.42 41.80 -36.38
C GLU A 470 11.22 42.77 -35.16
N GLU A 471 11.66 42.26 -33.99
CA GLU A 471 12.01 42.91 -32.70
C GLU A 471 10.92 43.45 -31.75
N GLY A 472 11.16 43.25 -30.43
CA GLY A 472 10.33 43.78 -29.34
C GLY A 472 10.24 42.93 -28.05
N THR A 473 11.34 42.79 -27.29
CA THR A 473 11.33 42.16 -25.94
C THR A 473 10.54 42.98 -24.91
N PRO A 474 9.91 42.33 -23.90
CA PRO A 474 10.50 42.42 -22.55
C PRO A 474 10.42 41.13 -21.70
N GLN A 475 11.09 41.16 -20.54
CA GLN A 475 11.38 40.00 -19.69
C GLN A 475 10.26 39.65 -18.69
N ARG A 476 10.15 38.36 -18.34
CA ARG A 476 9.87 37.84 -16.97
C ARG A 476 10.34 36.38 -16.90
N ALA A 477 11.51 36.11 -16.29
CA ALA A 477 11.66 35.84 -14.85
C ALA A 477 11.21 34.41 -14.47
N ALA A 478 12.06 33.42 -14.78
CA ALA A 478 11.97 32.07 -14.24
C ALA A 478 12.74 31.98 -12.90
N SER A 479 12.19 31.27 -11.92
CA SER A 479 12.78 31.13 -10.58
C SER A 479 13.45 29.77 -10.40
N GLU A 480 14.76 29.69 -10.65
CA GLU A 480 15.55 28.54 -10.22
C GLU A 480 15.78 28.58 -8.70
N PHE A 481 15.42 27.51 -7.99
CA PHE A 481 15.82 27.30 -6.60
C PHE A 481 16.59 25.97 -6.49
N THR A 482 17.92 26.08 -6.55
CA THR A 482 18.83 24.99 -6.17
C THR A 482 19.62 25.41 -4.94
N SER A 483 19.60 24.58 -3.89
CA SER A 483 20.39 24.82 -2.68
C SER A 483 20.77 23.50 -2.00
N THR A 484 22.02 23.09 -2.20
CA THR A 484 22.71 22.11 -1.35
C THR A 484 23.86 22.82 -0.63
N PRO A 485 24.11 22.54 0.67
CA PRO A 485 25.13 23.25 1.43
C PRO A 485 26.54 22.79 1.04
N ARG A 486 27.25 23.58 0.24
CA ARG A 486 28.69 23.39 0.03
C ARG A 486 29.46 23.70 1.31
N ARG A 487 30.22 22.72 1.81
CA ARG A 487 31.30 22.94 2.79
C ARG A 487 32.60 23.19 2.02
N SER A 488 33.43 24.12 2.48
CA SER A 488 34.68 24.49 1.81
C SER A 488 35.75 23.40 1.96
N ALA A 489 36.61 23.31 0.94
CA ALA A 489 37.81 22.48 0.95
C ALA A 489 39.04 23.35 0.70
N ASN A 490 40.13 23.09 1.44
CA ASN A 490 41.48 23.52 1.11
C ASN A 490 42.33 22.27 0.91
N LEU A 491 43.20 22.29 -0.11
CA LEU A 491 44.06 21.18 -0.50
C LEU A 491 45.45 21.31 0.15
N THR A 492 46.06 20.17 0.53
CA THR A 492 47.49 19.84 0.31
C THR A 492 47.81 18.48 0.94
N GLY A 493 48.80 17.77 0.38
CA GLY A 493 49.46 16.62 1.03
C GLY A 493 49.01 15.24 0.56
N SER A 494 49.97 14.42 0.13
CA SER A 494 49.82 12.99 -0.22
C SER A 494 50.39 12.09 0.91
N PRO A 495 50.09 10.78 0.95
CA PRO A 495 50.25 9.95 2.15
C PRO A 495 51.65 9.31 2.29
N PRO A 496 51.95 8.57 3.38
CA PRO A 496 51.80 7.10 3.28
C PRO A 496 51.46 6.34 4.59
N HIS A 497 51.07 5.05 4.42
CA HIS A 497 51.07 3.92 5.37
C HIS A 497 50.42 4.05 6.78
N GLY A 498 49.57 3.06 7.12
CA GLY A 498 48.95 2.92 8.45
C GLY A 498 49.59 1.85 9.34
N LYS A 499 49.03 1.67 10.55
CA LYS A 499 49.31 0.55 11.49
C LYS A 499 48.10 0.29 12.39
N VAL A 500 47.95 -0.96 12.82
CA VAL A 500 46.94 -1.42 13.80
C VAL A 500 47.44 -1.16 15.23
N LEU A 501 46.54 -0.81 16.16
CA LEU A 501 46.70 -1.11 17.59
C LEU A 501 45.34 -1.11 18.33
N ARG A 502 45.31 -1.73 19.52
CA ARG A 502 44.15 -1.89 20.44
C ARG A 502 44.43 -1.15 21.77
N SER A 503 43.47 -1.24 22.71
CA SER A 503 43.57 -0.86 24.13
C SER A 503 43.28 0.62 24.41
N ILE A 504 42.53 1.11 25.41
CA ILE A 504 41.51 0.69 26.42
C ILE A 504 41.64 1.71 27.59
N THR A 505 40.58 1.91 28.39
CA THR A 505 40.51 2.62 29.68
C THR A 505 40.65 4.16 29.76
N ASN A 506 39.46 4.77 29.91
CA ASN A 506 39.02 5.54 31.09
C ASN A 506 39.41 7.02 31.33
N PRO A 507 38.62 7.75 32.15
CA PRO A 507 38.35 9.17 31.90
C PRO A 507 38.78 10.12 33.01
N HIS A 508 38.92 11.41 32.67
CA HIS A 508 38.42 12.56 33.44
C HIS A 508 38.74 13.86 32.68
N GLU A 509 37.73 14.54 32.13
CA GLU A 509 37.72 16.02 32.01
C GLU A 509 36.33 16.50 31.55
N GLY A 510 35.86 17.62 32.11
CA GLY A 510 34.52 18.17 31.85
C GLY A 510 34.58 19.39 30.96
N ILE A 511 34.03 19.30 29.75
CA ILE A 511 33.94 20.44 28.81
C ILE A 511 32.59 21.14 28.98
N SER A 512 32.62 22.42 29.33
CA SER A 512 31.42 23.26 29.44
C SER A 512 30.89 23.64 28.05
N LEU A 513 29.60 23.39 27.81
CA LEU A 513 28.90 23.78 26.58
C LEU A 513 27.86 24.85 26.86
N THR A 514 28.21 26.10 26.54
CA THR A 514 27.33 27.27 26.69
C THR A 514 26.17 27.21 25.70
N ARG A 515 24.94 26.96 26.19
CA ARG A 515 23.72 26.90 25.39
C ARG A 515 23.22 28.30 25.02
N THR A 516 23.62 28.81 23.85
CA THR A 516 23.03 30.01 23.26
C THR A 516 21.52 29.82 23.05
N LYS A 517 20.71 30.73 23.58
CA LYS A 517 19.27 30.79 23.32
C LYS A 517 18.99 31.93 22.33
N THR A 518 18.46 31.60 21.15
CA THR A 518 17.92 32.59 20.22
C THR A 518 16.47 32.85 20.59
N THR A 519 16.16 34.07 21.02
CA THR A 519 14.78 34.50 21.34
C THR A 519 14.18 35.19 20.12
N THR A 520 13.17 34.57 19.49
CA THR A 520 12.41 35.21 18.39
C THR A 520 11.22 35.96 18.96
N THR A 521 11.24 37.30 18.86
CA THR A 521 10.10 38.16 19.23
C THR A 521 9.18 38.34 18.03
N THR A 522 7.97 37.78 18.09
CA THR A 522 6.96 37.96 17.04
C THR A 522 6.15 39.24 17.29
N THR A 523 6.31 40.24 16.43
CA THR A 523 5.53 41.49 16.49
C THR A 523 4.19 41.30 15.76
N THR A 524 3.07 41.41 16.47
CA THR A 524 1.73 41.34 15.90
C THR A 524 1.31 42.66 15.26
N PHE A 525 1.13 42.66 13.94
CA PHE A 525 0.38 43.70 13.23
C PHE A 525 -1.10 43.30 13.16
N VAL A 526 -1.97 44.16 13.68
CA VAL A 526 -3.43 43.97 13.65
C VAL A 526 -4.02 44.84 12.53
N ALA A 527 -4.76 44.21 11.61
CA ALA A 527 -5.56 44.91 10.61
C ALA A 527 -7.02 44.93 11.06
N SER A 528 -7.61 46.13 11.20
CA SER A 528 -8.99 46.31 11.61
C SER A 528 -9.94 46.43 10.40
N PRO A 529 -11.14 45.83 10.43
CA PRO A 529 -12.19 46.11 9.45
C PRO A 529 -12.86 47.47 9.72
N PRO A 530 -13.52 48.10 8.72
CA PRO A 530 -14.32 49.30 8.91
C PRO A 530 -15.60 48.97 9.69
N GLY A 531 -16.11 49.94 10.46
CA GLY A 531 -17.29 49.77 11.33
C GLY A 531 -18.48 50.67 10.95
N SER A 532 -19.61 50.47 11.63
CA SER A 532 -20.82 51.29 11.49
C SER A 532 -21.57 51.44 12.82
N GLU A 533 -21.45 52.64 13.40
CA GLU A 533 -22.39 53.38 14.26
C GLU A 533 -22.96 52.78 15.57
N SER A 534 -23.22 53.71 16.50
CA SER A 534 -23.58 53.47 17.90
C SER A 534 -25.08 53.54 18.15
N TYR A 535 -25.57 52.87 19.19
CA TYR A 535 -26.60 53.41 20.06
C TYR A 535 -26.27 53.13 21.53
N LYS A 536 -26.76 53.97 22.44
CA LYS A 536 -26.54 53.89 23.91
C LYS A 536 -27.86 53.51 24.58
N ASP A 537 -27.80 52.75 25.68
CA ASP A 537 -28.57 53.08 26.89
C ASP A 537 -28.07 52.31 28.15
N ALA A 538 -28.72 52.53 29.31
CA ALA A 538 -28.06 52.50 30.62
C ALA A 538 -28.35 51.32 31.59
N LEU A 539 -27.48 51.24 32.60
CA LEU A 539 -27.50 50.41 33.83
C LEU A 539 -28.74 50.69 34.74
N PRO A 540 -29.19 49.75 35.62
CA PRO A 540 -28.55 49.56 36.95
C PRO A 540 -28.60 48.13 37.58
N LYS A 541 -27.98 48.01 38.77
CA LYS A 541 -27.88 46.78 39.62
C LYS A 541 -28.94 46.73 40.73
N ARG A 542 -29.29 45.52 41.24
CA ARG A 542 -29.67 45.19 42.66
C ARG A 542 -29.83 43.65 42.82
N THR A 543 -29.06 42.92 43.64
CA THR A 543 -29.11 42.63 45.11
C THR A 543 -30.23 41.71 45.65
N ALA A 544 -29.84 40.47 46.05
CA ALA A 544 -30.39 39.61 47.14
C ALA A 544 -31.90 39.21 47.11
N SER A 545 -32.43 38.23 47.88
CA SER A 545 -31.92 37.46 49.04
C SER A 545 -32.67 36.13 49.29
N THR A 546 -32.06 35.21 50.08
CA THR A 546 -32.73 34.20 50.98
C THR A 546 -33.59 33.07 50.36
N ALA A 547 -33.89 31.92 51.00
CA ALA A 547 -33.67 31.44 52.39
C ALA A 547 -33.52 29.89 52.50
N ALA A 548 -32.89 29.40 53.60
CA ALA A 548 -33.18 28.12 54.32
C ALA A 548 -33.14 26.76 53.55
N SER A 549 -33.14 25.54 54.15
CA SER A 549 -32.47 24.91 55.32
C SER A 549 -32.69 23.36 55.20
N ARG A 550 -32.15 22.37 55.95
CA ARG A 550 -31.35 22.31 57.21
C ARG A 550 -30.58 20.95 57.31
N MET A 551 -29.83 20.80 58.40
CA MET A 551 -29.27 19.61 59.11
C MET A 551 -30.01 18.24 58.99
N LYS A 552 -29.43 17.04 59.28
CA LYS A 552 -28.15 16.65 59.94
C LYS A 552 -27.76 15.16 59.69
N ASN A 553 -26.50 14.80 60.01
CA ASN A 553 -25.96 13.43 60.05
C ASN A 553 -26.66 12.48 61.03
N ARG A 554 -26.67 11.16 60.73
CA ARG A 554 -26.01 10.13 61.60
C ARG A 554 -25.80 8.78 60.88
N LEU A 555 -24.85 7.99 61.39
CA LEU A 555 -24.69 6.56 61.12
C LEU A 555 -25.63 5.72 62.02
N VAL A 556 -25.90 4.46 61.65
CA VAL A 556 -25.85 3.29 62.56
C VAL A 556 -25.94 1.97 61.75
N SER A 557 -25.47 0.86 62.34
CA SER A 557 -25.42 -0.50 61.79
C SER A 557 -26.69 -1.33 62.05
N ASN A 558 -26.84 -2.44 61.31
CA ASN A 558 -27.21 -3.81 61.73
C ASN A 558 -27.50 -4.63 60.45
N GLN A 559 -26.99 -5.85 60.20
CA GLN A 559 -27.14 -7.13 60.90
C GLN A 559 -28.59 -7.59 61.11
N VAL A 560 -28.98 -8.70 60.45
CA VAL A 560 -29.52 -9.95 61.05
C VAL A 560 -29.63 -11.02 59.94
N SER A 561 -29.98 -12.25 60.32
CA SER A 561 -29.88 -13.55 59.63
C SER A 561 -30.84 -13.72 58.42
N ASP A 562 -30.81 -14.80 57.62
CA ASP A 562 -31.10 -16.20 58.01
C ASP A 562 -30.26 -17.32 57.36
N ARG A 563 -30.49 -18.56 57.85
CA ARG A 563 -29.67 -19.77 57.68
C ARG A 563 -30.44 -20.91 56.97
N VAL A 564 -29.77 -21.58 56.02
CA VAL A 564 -29.51 -23.07 55.93
C VAL A 564 -30.72 -24.05 55.94
N PRO A 565 -30.70 -25.25 55.30
CA PRO A 565 -29.77 -25.88 54.34
C PRO A 565 -30.44 -25.91 52.93
N SER A 566 -30.63 -26.98 52.11
CA SER A 566 -30.23 -28.41 52.03
C SER A 566 -30.42 -28.95 50.59
N GLY A 567 -29.77 -30.10 50.27
CA GLY A 567 -30.09 -30.94 49.10
C GLY A 567 -29.03 -30.96 47.99
N GLY A 568 -28.60 -32.13 47.54
CA GLY A 568 -27.60 -32.26 46.48
C GLY A 568 -27.49 -33.68 45.91
N ILE A 569 -26.37 -33.96 45.25
CA ILE A 569 -25.96 -35.26 44.68
C ILE A 569 -26.71 -35.67 43.39
N ARG A 570 -26.04 -35.56 42.23
CA ARG A 570 -25.48 -36.74 41.54
C ARG A 570 -24.41 -36.37 40.49
N LYS A 571 -23.30 -37.09 40.51
CA LYS A 571 -22.44 -37.30 39.33
C LYS A 571 -23.04 -38.43 38.49
N VAL A 572 -22.79 -38.40 37.18
CA VAL A 572 -22.70 -39.62 36.36
C VAL A 572 -21.49 -39.46 35.43
N SER A 573 -20.79 -40.55 35.15
CA SER A 573 -19.68 -40.58 34.19
C SER A 573 -19.54 -41.98 33.58
N GLN A 574 -18.73 -42.08 32.52
CA GLN A 574 -18.53 -43.24 31.62
C GLN A 574 -19.66 -43.47 30.60
N GLY A 575 -19.34 -43.86 29.36
CA GLY A 575 -17.99 -43.92 28.77
C GLY A 575 -17.88 -44.65 27.43
N ARG A 576 -16.64 -44.71 26.93
CA ARG A 576 -16.08 -45.61 25.88
C ARG A 576 -16.97 -45.98 24.68
N ARG A 577 -16.53 -45.54 23.50
CA ARG A 577 -15.65 -46.40 22.70
C ARG A 577 -14.44 -45.61 22.21
#